data_AF-A0A8T3KP96-F1
#
_entry.id   AF-A0A8T3KP96-F1
#
_cell.length_a   1.000
_cell.length_b   1.000
_cell.length_c   1.000
_cell.angle_alpha   90.00
_cell.angle_beta   90.00
_cell.angle_gamma   90.00
#
_symmetry.space_group_name_H-M   'P 1'
#
loop_
_entity.id
_entity.type
_entity.pdbx_description
1 polymer ?
#
loop_
_entity_poly.entity_id
_entity_poly.type
_entity_poly.pdbx_seq_one_letter_code
_entity_poly.pdbx_strand_id
1 'polypeptide(L)' 'MIEVGDILVNVVDSTNLERNLNLTFQLMDYGKPMVLVVNMWDDAKHKGIEIDTGKLEKLLKIHSIMKGLWEF' A
#
# COMPACT_ATOMS: atom_id res chain seq x y z
N MET A 1 -20.85 0.10 1.03
CA MET A 1 -20.16 0.00 2.34
C MET A 1 -19.42 -1.34 2.34
N ILE A 2 -18.15 -1.40 2.76
CA ILE A 2 -17.50 -2.70 2.98
C ILE A 2 -18.06 -3.26 4.29
N GLU A 3 -19.10 -4.08 4.23
CA GLU A 3 -19.78 -4.57 5.44
C GLU A 3 -19.09 -5.82 6.02
N VAL A 4 -18.63 -6.72 5.15
CA VAL A 4 -18.03 -8.00 5.56
C VAL A 4 -16.51 -7.88 5.68
N GLY A 5 -15.92 -8.59 6.65
CA GLY A 5 -14.48 -8.69 6.88
C GLY A 5 -13.94 -7.74 7.96
N ASP A 6 -13.00 -8.25 8.75
CA ASP A 6 -12.43 -7.56 9.92
C ASP A 6 -11.27 -6.62 9.56
N ILE A 7 -10.55 -6.92 8.48
CA ILE A 7 -9.33 -6.19 8.07
C ILE A 7 -9.33 -6.02 6.55
N LEU A 8 -8.96 -4.83 6.08
CA LEU A 8 -8.70 -4.53 4.68
C LEU A 8 -7.24 -4.84 4.34
N VAL A 9 -7.02 -5.63 3.29
CA VAL A 9 -5.69 -5.80 2.70
C VAL A 9 -5.69 -5.07 1.36
N ASN A 10 -4.98 -3.95 1.28
CA ASN A 10 -4.91 -3.12 0.09
C ASN A 10 -3.55 -3.30 -0.59
N VAL A 11 -3.52 -3.87 -1.80
CA VAL A 11 -2.28 -4.11 -2.55
C VAL A 11 -2.10 -2.98 -3.56
N VAL A 12 -0.95 -2.29 -3.48
CA VAL A 12 -0.60 -1.18 -4.36
C VAL A 12 0.71 -1.47 -5.11
N ASP A 13 0.80 -1.03 -6.35
CA ASP A 13 2.02 -1.12 -7.16
C ASP A 13 2.96 0.05 -6.85
N SER A 14 4.18 -0.28 -6.44
CA SER A 14 5.27 0.64 -6.10
C SER A 14 5.64 1.58 -7.24
N THR A 15 5.54 1.11 -8.49
CA THR A 15 5.89 1.89 -9.68
C THR A 15 4.86 2.98 -10.02
N ASN A 16 3.67 2.89 -9.44
CA ASN A 16 2.54 3.80 -9.66
C ASN A 16 1.91 4.27 -8.33
N LEU A 17 2.73 4.46 -7.29
CA LEU A 17 2.26 4.66 -5.91
C LEU A 17 1.27 5.82 -5.77
N GLU A 18 1.55 6.99 -6.36
CA GLU A 18 0.66 8.17 -6.30
C GLU A 18 -0.75 7.86 -6.79
N ARG A 19 -0.86 7.20 -7.96
CA ARG A 19 -2.15 6.82 -8.54
C ARG A 19 -2.88 5.82 -7.64
N ASN A 20 -2.16 4.84 -7.09
CA ASN A 20 -2.73 3.80 -6.23
C ASN A 20 -3.17 4.34 -4.85
N LEU A 21 -2.52 5.38 -4.34
CA LEU A 21 -2.90 6.00 -3.08
C LEU A 21 -4.28 6.68 -3.13
N ASN A 22 -4.79 7.06 -4.31
CA ASN A 22 -6.16 7.58 -4.42
C ASN A 22 -7.21 6.58 -3.91
N LEU A 23 -7.10 5.30 -4.29
CA LEU A 23 -7.99 4.26 -3.78
C LEU A 23 -7.73 4.02 -2.29
N THR A 24 -6.47 4.08 -1.87
CA THR A 24 -6.08 3.92 -0.45
C THR A 24 -6.81 4.95 0.42
N PHE A 25 -6.85 6.22 0.02
CA PHE A 25 -7.56 7.27 0.76
C PHE A 25 -9.07 7.02 0.83
N GLN A 26 -9.70 6.62 -0.28
CA GLN A 26 -11.13 6.25 -0.27
C GLN A 26 -11.41 5.06 0.65
N LEU A 27 -10.49 4.09 0.70
CA LEU A 27 -10.63 2.93 1.56
C LEU A 27 -10.45 3.27 3.05
N MET A 28 -9.62 4.27 3.36
CA MET A 28 -9.41 4.74 4.74
C MET A 28 -10.68 5.37 5.34
N ASP A 29 -11.53 6.00 4.52
CA ASP A 29 -12.79 6.61 4.96
C ASP A 29 -13.79 5.58 5.51
N TYR A 30 -13.63 4.29 5.22
CA TYR A 30 -14.48 3.23 5.80
C TYR A 30 -14.14 2.93 7.28
N GLY A 31 -13.05 3.46 7.83
CA GLY A 31 -12.70 3.32 9.24
C GLY A 31 -12.36 1.90 9.69
N LYS A 32 -12.18 0.94 8.76
CA LYS A 32 -11.75 -0.42 9.07
C LYS A 32 -10.22 -0.49 9.19
N PRO A 33 -9.67 -1.34 10.08
CA PRO A 33 -8.24 -1.63 10.10
C PRO A 33 -7.74 -2.03 8.71
N MET A 34 -6.61 -1.48 8.29
CA MET A 34 -6.04 -1.71 6.96
C MET A 34 -4.56 -2.03 7.05
N VAL A 35 -4.14 -2.99 6.22
CA VAL A 35 -2.73 -3.26 5.90
C VAL A 35 -2.50 -2.90 4.44
N LEU A 36 -1.48 -2.07 4.19
CA LEU A 36 -1.05 -1.68 2.85
C LEU A 36 0.09 -2.58 2.39
N VAL A 37 -0.10 -3.30 1.30
CA VAL A 37 0.95 -4.12 0.69
C VAL A 37 1.51 -3.38 -0.51
N VAL A 38 2.73 -2.90 -0.39
CA VAL A 38 3.45 -2.16 -1.42
C VAL A 38 4.23 -3.18 -2.27
N ASN A 39 3.63 -3.58 -3.39
CA ASN A 39 4.13 -4.62 -4.29
C ASN A 39 5.09 -4.07 -5.35
N MET A 40 5.93 -4.91 -5.95
CA MET A 40 6.85 -4.58 -7.05
C MET A 40 7.97 -3.60 -6.64
N TRP A 41 8.51 -3.73 -5.42
CA TRP A 41 9.59 -2.85 -4.96
C TRP A 41 10.86 -2.99 -5.81
N ASP A 42 11.12 -4.19 -6.34
CA ASP A 42 12.24 -4.52 -7.20
C ASP A 42 12.15 -3.81 -8.57
N ASP A 43 10.98 -3.86 -9.20
CA ASP A 43 10.70 -3.10 -10.42
C ASP A 43 10.74 -1.59 -10.21
N ALA A 44 10.25 -1.10 -9.06
CA ALA A 44 10.36 0.31 -8.70
C ALA A 44 11.82 0.74 -8.58
N LYS A 45 12.67 -0.06 -7.93
CA LYS A 45 14.11 0.16 -7.85
C LYS A 45 14.78 0.19 -9.23
N HIS A 46 14.40 -0.71 -10.14
CA HIS A 46 14.91 -0.70 -11.52
C HIS A 46 14.51 0.55 -12.31
N LYS A 47 13.38 1.18 -11.97
CA LYS A 47 12.92 2.46 -12.54
C LYS A 47 13.50 3.70 -11.84
N GLY A 48 14.39 3.53 -10.86
CA GLY A 48 14.95 4.62 -10.06
C GLY A 48 13.96 5.25 -9.07
N ILE A 49 12.90 4.52 -8.72
CA ILE A 49 11.89 4.94 -7.74
C ILE A 49 12.31 4.39 -6.38
N GLU A 50 12.52 5.27 -5.42
CA GLU A 50 12.78 4.92 -4.03
C GLU A 50 11.52 5.17 -3.18
N ILE A 51 11.12 4.15 -2.41
CA ILE A 51 9.96 4.23 -1.51
C ILE A 51 10.43 4.06 -0.08
N ASP A 52 10.11 5.03 0.76
CA ASP A 52 10.32 4.99 2.20
C ASP A 52 9.03 4.53 2.87
N THR A 53 8.90 3.22 3.09
CA THR A 53 7.72 2.65 3.75
C THR A 53 7.58 3.09 5.20
N GLY A 54 8.68 3.37 5.90
CA GLY A 54 8.61 3.91 7.26
C GLY A 54 7.97 5.29 7.32
N LYS A 55 8.23 6.16 6.32
CA LYS A 55 7.49 7.42 6.16
C LYS A 55 6.05 7.19 5.75
N LEU A 56 5.80 6.25 4.84
CA LEU A 56 4.45 5.92 4.37
C LEU A 56 3.54 5.48 5.53
N GLU A 57 4.02 4.59 6.40
CA GLU A 57 3.29 4.16 7.61
C GLU A 57 2.98 5.34 8.54
N LYS A 58 3.96 6.22 8.78
CA LYS A 58 3.77 7.39 9.65
C LYS A 58 2.76 8.38 9.10
N LEU A 59 2.78 8.62 7.79
CA LEU A 59 1.87 9.56 7.12
C LEU A 59 0.45 9.02 7.05
N LEU A 60 0.29 7.75 6.66
CA LEU A 60 -1.01 7.12 6.48
C LEU A 60 -1.60 6.58 7.79
N LYS A 61 -0.76 6.41 8.83
CA LYS A 61 -1.14 5.77 10.11
C LYS A 61 -1.72 4.37 9.95
N ILE A 62 -1.24 3.64 8.94
CA ILE A 62 -1.58 2.24 8.69
C ILE A 62 -0.29 1.42 8.60
N HIS A 63 -0.38 0.14 8.90
CA HIS A 63 0.77 -0.76 8.71
C HIS A 63 1.01 -0.97 7.22
N SER A 64 2.28 -0.97 6.79
CA SER A 64 2.67 -1.21 5.42
C SER A 64 3.80 -2.21 5.31
N ILE A 65 3.73 -3.08 4.30
CA ILE A 65 4.72 -4.12 4.04
C ILE A 65 5.15 -4.01 2.58
N MET A 66 6.46 -4.01 2.30
CA MET A 66 6.97 -4.15 0.93
C MET A 66 7.07 -5.61 0.52
N LYS A 67 6.69 -5.90 -0.72
CA LYS A 67 6.78 -7.21 -1.33
C LYS A 67 7.30 -7.15 -2.76
N GLY A 68 8.28 -8.00 -3.07
CA GLY A 68 8.84 -8.13 -4.41
C GLY A 68 8.00 -9.04 -5.29
N LEU A 69 8.23 -9.01 -6.60
CA LEU A 69 7.55 -9.87 -7.58
C LEU A 69 7.61 -11.38 -7.26
N TRP A 70 8.65 -11.82 -6.55
CA TRP A 70 8.92 -13.23 -6.24
C TRP A 70 8.39 -13.68 -4.88
N GLU A 71 7.71 -12.81 -4.14
CA GLU A 71 7.29 -13.04 -2.75
C GLU A 71 5.79 -13.36 -2.58
N PHE A 72 5.08 -13.64 -3.68
CA PHE A 72 3.65 -14.01 -3.71
C PHE A 72 3.42 -15.41 -4.29
#